data_AF-A0A8J2T1X8-F1
#
_entry.id   AF-A0A8J2T1X8-F1
#
_cell.length_a   1.000
_cell.length_b   1.000
_cell.length_c   1.000
_cell.angle_alpha   90.00
_cell.angle_beta   90.00
_cell.angle_gamma   90.00
#
_symmetry.space_group_name_H-M   'P 1'
#
loop_
_entity.id
_entity.type
_entity.pdbx_description
1 polymer ?
#
loop_
_entity_poly.entity_id
_entity_poly.type
_entity_poly.pdbx_seq_one_letter_code
_entity_poly.pdbx_strand_id
1 'polypeptide(L)'
;YCNSTCQHDHWRRGHKQICKKIHRGGNAEQYHANKKYKEALAVVVEACAGDAKGQTCYICLEAVHPSTGEGLVRGCGCQGDQGFAHVSCLVRQDEVSLEDSKRQDPIVGLVAKHKTEESLAEGVLDTLEDRYKSGLSCKLCKKQHNAIILHALGWGHWQRCASKAEQPLTEDYTQISAALTYLGVCLAESGRMTEAMKVGEA
;
A
#
# COMPACT_ATOMS: atom_id res chain seq x y z
N TYR A 1 4.34 -20.62 -10.22
CA TYR A 1 4.13 -20.88 -8.77
C TYR A 1 4.48 -22.34 -8.45
N CYS A 2 5.09 -22.65 -7.29
CA CYS A 2 5.90 -23.86 -6.98
C CYS A 2 7.32 -23.88 -7.61
N ASN A 3 8.01 -22.73 -7.58
CA ASN A 3 9.43 -22.68 -7.92
C ASN A 3 10.30 -23.18 -6.74
N SER A 4 11.60 -23.37 -7.00
CA SER A 4 12.58 -23.86 -6.01
C SER A 4 12.54 -23.07 -4.69
N THR A 5 12.40 -21.74 -4.76
CA THR A 5 12.30 -20.84 -3.59
C THR A 5 11.12 -21.19 -2.69
N CYS A 6 9.92 -21.34 -3.26
CA CYS A 6 8.71 -21.70 -2.51
C CYS A 6 8.79 -23.12 -1.91
N GLN A 7 9.48 -24.05 -2.58
CA GLN A 7 9.73 -25.38 -2.02
C GLN A 7 10.69 -25.31 -0.84
N HIS A 8 11.81 -24.59 -0.97
CA HIS A 8 12.81 -24.45 0.07
C HIS A 8 12.27 -23.78 1.35
N ASP A 9 11.53 -22.67 1.20
CA ASP A 9 10.96 -21.90 2.32
C ASP A 9 9.92 -22.67 3.14
N HIS A 10 9.29 -23.68 2.54
CA HIS A 10 8.15 -24.39 3.14
C HIS A 10 8.36 -25.89 3.30
N TRP A 11 9.49 -26.43 2.84
CA TRP A 11 9.82 -27.86 2.87
C TRP A 11 9.60 -28.46 4.27
N ARG A 12 10.22 -27.86 5.30
CA ARG A 12 10.17 -28.35 6.69
C ARG A 12 8.81 -28.19 7.37
N ARG A 13 7.94 -27.32 6.84
CA ARG A 13 6.63 -26.97 7.46
C ARG A 13 5.44 -27.57 6.69
N GLY A 14 5.70 -28.44 5.71
CA GLY A 14 4.68 -29.06 4.88
C GLY A 14 4.29 -28.19 3.67
N HIS A 15 5.21 -28.09 2.70
CA HIS A 15 5.05 -27.28 1.47
C HIS A 15 3.68 -27.45 0.81
N LYS A 16 3.18 -28.67 0.66
CA LYS A 16 1.88 -28.94 0.02
C LYS A 16 0.71 -28.20 0.70
N GLN A 17 0.71 -28.15 2.03
CA GLN A 17 -0.36 -27.48 2.78
C GLN A 17 -0.20 -25.95 2.71
N ILE A 18 1.03 -25.45 2.80
CA ILE A 18 1.30 -24.01 2.74
C ILE A 18 1.04 -23.48 1.33
N CYS A 19 1.56 -24.14 0.30
CA CYS A 19 1.35 -23.81 -1.11
C CYS A 19 -0.15 -23.77 -1.44
N LYS A 20 -0.96 -24.72 -0.94
CA LYS A 20 -2.42 -24.70 -1.10
C LYS A 20 -3.07 -23.49 -0.41
N LYS A 21 -2.59 -23.10 0.78
CA LYS A 21 -3.09 -21.91 1.48
C LYS A 21 -2.74 -20.63 0.72
N ILE A 22 -1.52 -20.53 0.20
CA ILE A 22 -1.08 -19.37 -0.56
C ILE A 22 -1.87 -19.24 -1.86
N HIS A 23 -2.04 -20.33 -2.60
CA HIS A 23 -2.86 -20.32 -3.82
C HIS A 23 -4.30 -19.88 -3.54
N ARG A 24 -4.90 -20.32 -2.42
CA ARG A 24 -6.24 -19.85 -2.01
C ARG A 24 -6.27 -18.37 -1.63
N GLY A 25 -5.14 -17.82 -1.22
CA GLY A 25 -5.00 -16.45 -0.72
C GLY A 25 -4.49 -15.45 -1.76
N GLY A 26 -4.51 -15.77 -3.07
CA GLY A 26 -4.07 -14.85 -4.13
C GLY A 26 -2.64 -15.07 -4.62
N ASN A 27 -2.07 -16.25 -4.40
CA ASN A 27 -0.76 -16.71 -4.87
C ASN A 27 0.47 -16.01 -4.24
N ALA A 28 1.64 -16.09 -4.91
CA ALA A 28 2.95 -15.73 -4.36
C ALA A 28 3.01 -14.26 -3.98
N GLU A 29 2.65 -13.40 -4.93
CA GLU A 29 2.77 -11.96 -4.78
C GLU A 29 1.87 -11.48 -3.66
N GLN A 30 0.62 -11.95 -3.62
CA GLN A 30 -0.30 -11.63 -2.54
C GLN A 30 0.21 -12.15 -1.18
N TYR A 31 0.80 -13.34 -1.12
CA TYR A 31 1.37 -13.85 0.12
C TYR A 31 2.59 -13.04 0.57
N HIS A 32 3.47 -12.66 -0.35
CA HIS A 32 4.63 -11.82 -0.06
C HIS A 32 4.18 -10.45 0.45
N ALA A 33 3.26 -9.80 -0.25
CA ALA A 33 2.70 -8.51 0.14
C ALA A 33 2.00 -8.58 1.51
N ASN A 34 1.19 -9.62 1.75
CA ASN A 34 0.54 -9.84 3.06
C ASN A 34 1.57 -10.00 4.19
N LYS A 35 2.66 -10.74 3.95
CA LYS A 35 3.71 -10.96 4.94
C LYS A 35 4.44 -9.64 5.25
N LYS A 36 4.87 -8.92 4.21
CA LYS A 36 5.59 -7.66 4.35
C LYS A 36 4.74 -6.56 4.97
N TYR A 37 3.47 -6.47 4.59
CA TYR A 37 2.52 -5.58 5.23
C TYR A 37 2.38 -5.87 6.73
N LYS A 38 2.21 -7.14 7.12
CA LYS A 38 2.13 -7.52 8.54
C LYS A 38 3.40 -7.17 9.32
N GLU A 39 4.57 -7.41 8.73
CA GLU A 39 5.86 -7.05 9.34
C GLU A 39 5.96 -5.53 9.54
N ALA A 40 5.66 -4.73 8.51
CA ALA A 40 5.69 -3.27 8.59
C ALA A 40 4.66 -2.72 9.58
N LEU A 41 3.45 -3.27 9.56
CA LEU A 41 2.35 -2.91 10.45
C LEU A 41 2.71 -3.17 11.92
N ALA A 42 3.26 -4.34 12.25
CA ALA A 42 3.63 -4.67 13.62
C ALA A 42 4.65 -3.67 14.19
N VAL A 43 5.64 -3.27 13.39
CA VAL A 43 6.64 -2.27 13.78
C VAL A 43 6.00 -0.92 14.08
N VAL A 44 5.13 -0.43 13.19
CA VAL A 44 4.52 0.90 13.37
C VAL A 44 3.48 0.93 14.49
N VAL A 45 2.71 -0.14 14.68
CA VAL A 45 1.74 -0.24 15.78
C VAL A 45 2.46 -0.28 17.13
N GLU A 46 3.53 -1.07 17.24
CA GLU A 46 4.34 -1.13 18.47
C GLU A 46 4.94 0.23 18.80
N ALA A 47 5.50 0.92 17.81
CA ALA A 47 6.05 2.27 17.98
C ALA A 47 5.00 3.31 18.42
N CYS A 48 3.71 3.07 18.14
CA CYS A 48 2.60 3.96 18.50
C CYS A 48 1.80 3.50 19.72
N ALA A 49 2.12 2.36 20.34
CA ALA A 49 1.25 1.69 21.31
C ALA A 49 0.96 2.56 22.56
N GLY A 50 1.97 3.26 23.08
CA GLY A 50 1.81 4.16 24.22
C GLY A 50 0.89 5.34 23.93
N ASP A 51 1.10 5.96 22.78
CA ASP A 51 0.34 7.12 22.28
C ASP A 51 -1.11 6.77 21.91
N ALA A 52 -1.33 5.55 21.41
CA ALA A 52 -2.63 5.06 20.96
C ALA A 52 -3.61 4.71 22.09
N LYS A 53 -3.15 4.74 23.36
CA LYS A 53 -3.97 4.31 24.49
C LYS A 53 -5.19 5.22 24.67
N GLY A 54 -6.39 4.62 24.65
CA GLY A 54 -7.66 5.33 24.79
C GLY A 54 -8.06 6.14 23.56
N GLN A 55 -7.33 6.00 22.46
CA GLN A 55 -7.62 6.66 21.19
C GLN A 55 -8.47 5.73 20.31
N THR A 56 -9.09 6.32 19.30
CA THR A 56 -9.88 5.61 18.29
C THR A 56 -9.45 6.04 16.90
N CYS A 57 -9.59 5.16 15.91
CA CYS A 57 -9.36 5.51 14.53
C CYS A 57 -10.30 6.64 14.10
N TYR A 58 -9.79 7.76 13.55
CA TYR A 58 -10.65 8.86 13.11
C TYR A 58 -11.53 8.51 11.89
N ILE A 59 -11.25 7.40 11.20
CA ILE A 59 -11.95 6.96 9.99
C ILE A 59 -13.10 6.00 10.33
N CYS A 60 -12.85 4.99 11.18
CA CYS A 60 -13.84 3.97 11.51
C CYS A 60 -14.32 4.01 12.97
N LEU A 61 -13.76 4.90 13.78
CA LEU A 61 -14.08 5.11 15.20
C LEU A 61 -13.77 3.92 16.13
N GLU A 62 -13.08 2.90 15.63
CA GLU A 62 -12.68 1.73 16.41
C GLU A 62 -11.23 1.86 16.91
N ALA A 63 -10.95 1.32 18.10
CA ALA A 63 -9.60 1.23 18.65
C ALA A 63 -8.78 0.06 18.06
N VAL A 64 -9.48 -0.98 17.57
CA VAL A 64 -8.91 -2.12 16.86
C VAL A 64 -9.76 -2.38 15.63
N HIS A 65 -9.15 -2.51 14.46
CA HIS A 65 -9.92 -2.66 13.23
C HIS A 65 -10.72 -3.97 13.24
N PRO A 66 -12.04 -3.96 13.02
CA PRO A 66 -12.90 -5.14 13.19
C PRO A 66 -12.55 -6.30 12.25
N SER A 67 -12.18 -5.99 11.01
CA SER A 67 -11.86 -7.03 10.01
C SER A 67 -10.39 -7.49 10.01
N THR A 68 -9.44 -6.62 10.34
CA THR A 68 -8.00 -6.89 10.17
C THR A 68 -7.29 -7.08 11.51
N GLY A 69 -7.90 -6.67 12.63
CA GLY A 69 -7.31 -6.73 13.97
C GLY A 69 -6.15 -5.75 14.17
N GLU A 70 -6.03 -4.74 13.31
CA GLU A 70 -4.96 -3.75 13.36
C GLU A 70 -5.11 -2.84 14.57
N GLY A 71 -3.99 -2.54 15.25
CA GLY A 71 -3.93 -1.43 16.19
C GLY A 71 -3.78 -0.09 15.49
N LEU A 72 -3.83 0.99 16.27
CA LEU A 72 -3.74 2.35 15.75
C LEU A 72 -2.29 2.77 15.51
N VAL A 73 -2.10 3.57 14.46
CA VAL A 73 -0.87 4.31 14.19
C VAL A 73 -1.15 5.80 14.26
N ARG A 74 -0.19 6.57 14.77
CA ARG A 74 -0.26 8.03 14.74
C ARG A 74 0.12 8.51 13.34
N GLY A 75 -0.87 8.63 12.46
CA GLY A 75 -0.73 9.02 11.05
C GLY A 75 0.18 10.24 10.88
N CYS A 76 0.14 11.22 11.77
CA CYS A 76 1.04 12.37 11.68
C CYS A 76 1.24 13.03 13.06
N GLY A 77 2.35 13.76 13.24
CA GLY A 77 2.63 14.55 14.46
C GLY A 77 1.75 15.81 14.63
N CYS A 78 0.62 15.88 13.94
CA CYS A 78 -0.37 16.94 14.08
C CYS A 78 -0.96 16.83 15.49
N GLN A 79 -0.78 17.88 16.29
CA GLN A 79 -1.11 17.90 17.71
C GLN A 79 -2.63 17.89 17.90
N GLY A 80 -3.20 16.71 18.15
CA GLY A 80 -4.61 16.46 18.45
C GLY A 80 -4.90 14.97 18.68
N ASP A 81 -6.12 14.66 19.12
CA ASP A 81 -6.70 13.31 19.23
C ASP A 81 -7.10 12.71 17.87
N GLN A 82 -7.29 13.56 16.85
CA GLN A 82 -7.68 13.15 15.50
C GLN A 82 -6.54 12.57 14.62
N GLY A 83 -5.38 12.25 15.22
CA GLY A 83 -4.20 11.78 14.50
C GLY A 83 -4.07 10.27 14.35
N PHE A 84 -4.98 9.48 14.94
CA PHE A 84 -4.87 8.02 14.98
C PHE A 84 -5.73 7.33 13.93
N ALA A 85 -5.15 6.37 13.22
CA ALA A 85 -5.88 5.54 12.29
C ALA A 85 -5.28 4.13 12.18
N HIS A 86 -6.08 3.18 11.71
CA HIS A 86 -5.52 1.93 11.20
C HIS A 86 -4.83 2.20 9.85
N VAL A 87 -3.72 1.50 9.58
CA VAL A 87 -3.02 1.64 8.29
C VAL A 87 -3.95 1.24 7.13
N SER A 88 -4.74 0.18 7.29
CA SER A 88 -5.74 -0.23 6.29
C SER A 88 -6.83 0.82 6.03
N CYS A 89 -7.22 1.59 7.05
CA CYS A 89 -8.16 2.69 6.88
C CYS A 89 -7.52 3.85 6.09
N LEU A 90 -6.25 4.18 6.35
CA LEU A 90 -5.51 5.20 5.59
C LEU A 90 -5.36 4.81 4.11
N VAL A 91 -4.96 3.56 3.85
CA VAL A 91 -4.88 3.03 2.47
C VAL A 91 -6.23 3.15 1.76
N ARG A 92 -7.33 2.79 2.43
CA ARG A 92 -8.69 2.92 1.87
C ARG A 92 -9.09 4.38 1.63
N GLN A 93 -8.71 5.30 2.53
CA GLN A 93 -8.98 6.73 2.36
C GLN A 93 -8.27 7.29 1.13
N ASP A 94 -7.03 6.88 0.90
CA ASP A 94 -6.30 7.24 -0.32
C ASP A 94 -7.02 6.71 -1.56
N GLU A 95 -7.40 5.43 -1.59
CA GLU A 95 -8.13 4.83 -2.71
C GLU A 95 -9.43 5.58 -3.07
N VAL A 96 -10.26 5.88 -2.07
CA VAL A 96 -11.52 6.63 -2.30
C VAL A 96 -11.20 8.02 -2.88
N SER A 97 -10.16 8.68 -2.36
CA SER A 97 -9.71 9.96 -2.91
C SER A 97 -9.31 9.83 -4.39
N LEU A 98 -8.68 8.70 -4.79
CA LEU A 98 -8.34 8.44 -6.19
C LEU A 98 -9.58 8.24 -7.07
N GLU A 99 -10.56 7.50 -6.58
CA GLU A 99 -11.81 7.25 -7.31
C GLU A 99 -12.60 8.53 -7.51
N ASP A 100 -12.66 9.40 -6.49
CA ASP A 100 -13.34 10.69 -6.57
C ASP A 100 -12.63 11.65 -7.54
N SER A 101 -11.29 11.70 -7.53
CA SER A 101 -10.53 12.51 -8.51
C SER A 101 -10.77 12.05 -9.95
N LYS A 102 -10.86 10.74 -10.22
CA LYS A 102 -11.18 10.20 -11.56
C LYS A 102 -12.60 10.56 -12.02
N ARG A 103 -13.55 10.75 -11.09
CA ARG A 103 -14.94 11.12 -11.40
C ARG A 103 -15.08 12.61 -11.69
N GLN A 104 -14.31 13.46 -10.99
CA GLN A 104 -14.41 14.91 -11.11
C GLN A 104 -13.65 15.47 -12.31
N ASP A 105 -12.58 14.80 -12.76
CA ASP A 105 -11.82 15.23 -13.94
C ASP A 105 -11.78 14.12 -15.01
N PRO A 106 -12.61 14.21 -16.07
CA PRO A 106 -12.69 13.18 -17.11
C PRO A 106 -11.40 13.06 -17.93
N ILE A 107 -10.49 14.05 -17.90
CA ILE A 107 -9.20 13.96 -18.56
C ILE A 107 -8.33 12.88 -17.88
N VAL A 108 -8.36 12.80 -16.55
CA VAL A 108 -7.65 11.74 -15.77
C VAL A 108 -8.21 10.35 -16.10
N GLY A 109 -9.52 10.24 -16.40
CA GLY A 109 -10.17 9.01 -16.84
C GLY A 109 -9.87 8.62 -18.30
N LEU A 110 -9.68 9.61 -19.19
CA LEU A 110 -9.35 9.42 -20.61
C LEU A 110 -7.89 9.01 -20.83
N VAL A 111 -6.97 9.53 -20.00
CA VAL A 111 -5.55 9.17 -19.97
C VAL A 111 -5.35 7.67 -19.74
N ALA A 112 -6.16 7.03 -18.90
CA ALA A 112 -6.10 5.60 -18.66
C ALA A 112 -6.56 4.75 -19.87
N LYS A 113 -7.26 5.35 -20.85
CA LYS A 113 -7.86 4.66 -22.00
C LYS A 113 -7.16 4.89 -23.34
N HIS A 114 -6.38 5.96 -23.50
CA HIS A 114 -5.76 6.29 -24.79
C HIS A 114 -4.25 6.01 -24.82
N LYS A 115 -3.89 4.89 -25.47
CA LYS A 115 -2.54 4.57 -25.94
C LYS A 115 -2.19 5.47 -27.13
N THR A 116 -1.50 6.58 -26.93
CA THR A 116 -0.63 7.19 -27.96
C THR A 116 0.52 7.92 -27.27
N GLU A 117 1.74 7.60 -27.69
CA GLU A 117 2.97 7.72 -26.89
C GLU A 117 3.58 9.13 -26.77
N GLU A 118 3.15 10.13 -27.53
CA GLU A 118 3.98 11.36 -27.69
C GLU A 118 3.42 12.69 -27.16
N SER A 119 2.12 12.86 -26.91
CA SER A 119 1.59 14.18 -26.47
C SER A 119 0.79 14.17 -25.16
N LEU A 120 0.77 13.04 -24.45
CA LEU A 120 0.04 12.85 -23.18
C LEU A 120 0.97 12.67 -21.98
N ALA A 121 2.30 12.65 -22.16
CA ALA A 121 3.22 12.20 -21.12
C ALA A 121 3.39 13.21 -19.96
N GLU A 122 3.38 14.52 -20.26
CA GLU A 122 3.80 15.54 -19.29
C GLU A 122 2.71 15.84 -18.24
N GLY A 123 1.46 16.07 -18.66
CA GLY A 123 0.34 16.29 -17.72
C GLY A 123 -0.10 15.05 -16.93
N VAL A 124 0.19 13.85 -17.46
CA VAL A 124 -0.17 12.56 -16.84
C VAL A 124 0.85 12.14 -15.79
N LEU A 125 2.14 12.42 -16.03
CA LEU A 125 3.16 12.28 -15.00
C LEU A 125 2.83 13.20 -13.82
N ASP A 126 2.49 14.46 -14.07
CA ASP A 126 2.14 15.43 -13.02
C ASP A 126 0.97 14.94 -12.16
N THR A 127 -0.09 14.40 -12.76
CA THR A 127 -1.23 13.87 -11.99
C THR A 127 -0.92 12.60 -11.22
N LEU A 128 0.01 11.77 -11.70
CA LEU A 128 0.48 10.57 -10.99
C LEU A 128 1.45 10.94 -9.86
N GLU A 129 2.31 11.95 -10.08
CA GLU A 129 3.25 12.44 -9.10
C GLU A 129 2.54 13.18 -7.95
N ASP A 130 1.56 14.03 -8.26
CA ASP A 130 0.69 14.66 -7.27
C ASP A 130 -0.15 13.64 -6.51
N ARG A 131 -0.61 12.60 -7.21
CA ARG A 131 -1.29 11.45 -6.60
C ARG A 131 -0.40 10.77 -5.56
N TYR A 132 0.85 10.47 -5.90
CA TYR A 132 1.80 9.86 -4.96
C TYR A 132 2.09 10.80 -3.80
N LYS A 133 2.44 12.06 -4.06
CA LYS A 133 2.72 13.07 -3.01
C LYS A 133 1.54 13.25 -2.05
N SER A 134 0.31 13.15 -2.54
CA SER A 134 -0.88 13.23 -1.70
C SER A 134 -1.02 12.06 -0.73
N GLY A 135 -0.64 10.84 -1.12
CA GLY A 135 -0.69 9.65 -0.28
C GLY A 135 0.49 9.54 0.70
N LEU A 136 1.55 10.32 0.48
CA LEU A 136 2.70 10.39 1.39
C LEU A 136 2.48 11.39 2.53
N SER A 137 1.41 12.17 2.48
CA SER A 137 1.13 13.26 3.43
C SER A 137 -0.21 13.12 4.13
N CYS A 138 -0.24 13.57 5.38
CA CYS A 138 -1.46 13.59 6.17
C CYS A 138 -2.51 14.49 5.53
N LYS A 139 -3.72 13.97 5.30
CA LYS A 139 -4.81 14.75 4.67
C LYS A 139 -5.23 15.96 5.51
N LEU A 140 -5.04 15.92 6.83
CA LEU A 140 -5.41 16.99 7.76
C LEU A 140 -4.42 18.16 7.76
N CYS A 141 -3.13 17.89 7.96
CA CYS A 141 -2.12 18.96 8.13
C CYS A 141 -1.12 19.09 6.96
N LYS A 142 -1.22 18.21 5.95
CA LYS A 142 -0.38 18.16 4.75
C LYS A 142 1.12 17.89 4.98
N LYS A 143 1.54 17.64 6.22
CA LYS A 143 2.90 17.17 6.51
C LYS A 143 3.07 15.72 6.07
N GLN A 144 4.27 15.39 5.62
CA GLN A 144 4.64 14.02 5.27
C GLN A 144 4.49 13.09 6.48
N HIS A 145 4.05 11.86 6.21
CA HIS A 145 4.05 10.78 7.17
C HIS A 145 5.48 10.46 7.62
N ASN A 146 5.65 9.94 8.85
CA ASN A 146 6.98 9.50 9.29
C ASN A 146 7.41 8.23 8.51
N ALA A 147 8.72 7.94 8.55
CA ALA A 147 9.32 6.82 7.81
C ALA A 147 8.65 5.46 8.08
N ILE A 148 8.29 5.16 9.34
CA ILE A 148 7.69 3.88 9.72
C ILE A 148 6.25 3.71 9.21
N ILE A 149 5.50 4.82 9.10
CA ILE A 149 4.15 4.82 8.53
C ILE A 149 4.22 4.72 7.01
N LEU A 150 5.13 5.46 6.37
CA LEU A 150 5.35 5.35 4.91
C LEU A 150 5.66 3.92 4.52
N HIS A 151 6.53 3.24 5.27
CA HIS A 151 6.83 1.84 5.05
C HIS A 151 5.58 0.94 5.11
N ALA A 152 4.72 1.12 6.12
CA ALA A 152 3.49 0.35 6.25
C ALA A 152 2.45 0.70 5.16
N LEU A 153 2.32 1.98 4.80
CA LEU A 153 1.43 2.45 3.73
C LEU A 153 1.83 1.88 2.37
N GLY A 154 3.13 1.93 2.03
CA GLY A 154 3.63 1.38 0.77
C GLY A 154 3.26 -0.09 0.59
N TRP A 155 3.51 -0.90 1.63
CA TRP A 155 3.11 -2.32 1.60
C TRP A 155 1.60 -2.52 1.63
N GLY A 156 0.85 -1.65 2.32
CA GLY A 156 -0.62 -1.72 2.37
C GLY A 156 -1.26 -1.46 1.01
N HIS A 157 -0.75 -0.48 0.26
CA HIS A 157 -1.17 -0.22 -1.12
C HIS A 157 -0.84 -1.40 -2.04
N TRP A 158 0.41 -1.90 -2.00
CA TRP A 158 0.79 -3.07 -2.81
C TRP A 158 -0.04 -4.31 -2.48
N GLN A 159 -0.30 -4.56 -1.20
CA GLN A 159 -1.10 -5.70 -0.73
C GLN A 159 -2.47 -5.75 -1.40
N ARG A 160 -3.09 -4.64 -1.76
CA ARG A 160 -4.44 -4.63 -2.33
C ARG A 160 -4.50 -5.04 -3.79
N CYS A 161 -3.42 -4.86 -4.53
CA CYS A 161 -3.35 -5.19 -5.95
C CYS A 161 -2.43 -6.38 -6.26
N ALA A 162 -1.63 -6.88 -5.31
CA ALA A 162 -0.65 -7.94 -5.53
C ALA A 162 -1.25 -9.21 -6.15
N SER A 163 -2.47 -9.61 -5.78
CA SER A 163 -3.18 -10.74 -6.41
C SER A 163 -3.51 -10.55 -7.90
N LYS A 164 -3.56 -9.29 -8.37
CA LYS A 164 -3.78 -8.96 -9.79
C LYS A 164 -2.49 -9.08 -10.61
N ALA A 165 -1.32 -8.96 -9.99
CA ALA A 165 -0.02 -9.01 -10.66
C ALA A 165 0.28 -10.37 -11.31
N GLU A 166 -0.35 -11.44 -10.83
CA GLU A 166 -0.20 -12.78 -11.38
C GLU A 166 -1.28 -13.17 -12.40
N GLN A 167 -2.23 -12.28 -12.69
CA GLN A 167 -3.27 -12.53 -13.69
C GLN A 167 -2.75 -12.19 -15.10
N PRO A 168 -3.23 -12.86 -16.16
CA PRO A 168 -2.90 -12.48 -17.54
C PRO A 168 -3.19 -11.00 -17.77
N LEU A 169 -2.29 -10.31 -18.48
CA LEU A 169 -2.36 -8.87 -18.78
C LEU A 169 -3.77 -8.45 -19.20
N THR A 170 -4.50 -7.84 -18.27
CA THR A 170 -5.80 -7.19 -18.48
C THR A 170 -5.64 -5.68 -18.26
N GLU A 171 -6.71 -4.90 -18.49
CA GLU A 171 -6.77 -3.43 -18.40
C GLU A 171 -6.25 -2.81 -17.08
N ASP A 172 -5.98 -3.62 -16.05
CA ASP A 172 -5.56 -3.21 -14.70
C ASP A 172 -4.03 -3.01 -14.51
N TYR A 173 -3.20 -3.11 -15.56
CA TYR A 173 -1.74 -2.89 -15.47
C TYR A 173 -1.37 -1.53 -14.86
N THR A 174 -2.19 -0.51 -15.11
CA THR A 174 -1.98 0.84 -14.56
C THR A 174 -2.08 0.89 -13.03
N GLN A 175 -2.92 0.05 -12.41
CA GLN A 175 -3.04 -0.01 -10.95
C GLN A 175 -1.85 -0.74 -10.32
N ILE A 176 -1.40 -1.82 -10.94
CA ILE A 176 -0.24 -2.60 -10.48
C ILE A 176 1.03 -1.74 -10.55
N SER A 177 1.28 -1.11 -11.70
CA SER A 177 2.43 -0.22 -11.89
C SER A 177 2.39 0.97 -10.92
N ALA A 178 1.20 1.53 -10.67
CA ALA A 178 1.07 2.64 -9.74
C ALA A 178 1.37 2.22 -8.28
N ALA A 179 0.88 1.07 -7.85
CA ALA A 179 1.14 0.57 -6.51
C ALA A 179 2.61 0.18 -6.29
N LEU A 180 3.28 -0.40 -7.30
CA LEU A 180 4.72 -0.69 -7.23
C LEU A 180 5.54 0.61 -7.14
N THR A 181 5.18 1.62 -7.93
CA THR A 181 5.84 2.93 -7.87
C THR A 181 5.65 3.56 -6.49
N TYR A 182 4.43 3.58 -5.95
CA TYR A 182 4.16 4.12 -4.62
C TYR A 182 4.91 3.34 -3.52
N LEU A 183 4.97 2.01 -3.63
CA LEU A 183 5.76 1.18 -2.73
C LEU A 183 7.24 1.54 -2.80
N GLY A 184 7.81 1.69 -4.01
CA GLY A 184 9.20 2.09 -4.21
C GLY A 184 9.53 3.44 -3.56
N VAL A 185 8.67 4.44 -3.75
CA VAL A 185 8.83 5.76 -3.11
C VAL A 185 8.74 5.65 -1.59
N CYS A 186 7.74 4.95 -1.05
CA CYS A 186 7.62 4.74 0.39
C CYS A 186 8.84 4.02 1.00
N LEU A 187 9.42 3.06 0.27
CA LEU A 187 10.63 2.36 0.68
C LEU A 187 11.85 3.30 0.66
N ALA A 188 12.00 4.14 -0.36
CA ALA A 188 13.08 5.12 -0.42
C ALA A 188 12.97 6.15 0.72
N GLU A 189 11.80 6.75 0.91
CA GLU A 189 11.52 7.74 1.97
C GLU A 189 11.63 7.16 3.39
N SER A 190 11.45 5.84 3.53
CA SER A 190 11.68 5.13 4.81
C SER A 190 13.13 4.67 5.01
N GLY A 191 14.06 5.07 4.15
CA GLY A 191 15.48 4.72 4.23
C GLY A 191 15.82 3.30 3.76
N ARG A 192 14.90 2.61 3.08
CA ARG A 192 15.04 1.21 2.62
C ARG A 192 15.39 1.14 1.13
N MET A 193 16.38 1.93 0.71
CA MET A 193 16.74 2.13 -0.69
C MET A 193 17.02 0.81 -1.45
N THR A 194 17.69 -0.15 -0.80
CA THR A 194 17.95 -1.46 -1.42
C THR A 194 16.68 -2.24 -1.75
N GLU A 195 15.62 -2.08 -0.97
CA GLU A 195 14.32 -2.70 -1.27
C GLU A 195 13.55 -1.88 -2.29
N ALA A 196 13.66 -0.55 -2.27
CA ALA A 196 13.08 0.32 -3.30
C ALA A 196 13.61 -0.02 -4.70
N MET A 197 14.92 -0.23 -4.83
CA MET A 197 15.55 -0.61 -6.11
C MET A 197 15.01 -1.94 -6.63
N LYS A 198 14.85 -2.95 -5.76
CA LYS A 198 14.30 -4.26 -6.16
C LYS A 198 12.86 -4.18 -6.66
N VAL A 199 12.07 -3.24 -6.13
CA VAL A 199 10.70 -2.99 -6.60
C VAL A 199 10.71 -2.32 -7.98
N GLY A 200 11.67 -1.44 -8.25
CA GLY A 200 11.81 -0.80 -9.57
C GLY A 200 12.35 -1.72 -10.69
N GLU A 201 12.92 -2.87 -10.33
CA GLU A 201 13.41 -3.89 -11.26
C GLU A 201 12.35 -4.94 -11.65
N ALA A 202 11.18 -4.92 -11.01
CA ALA A 202 10.09 -5.90 -11.16
C ALA A 202 8.99 -5.43 -12.13
#